data_AF-A0A6A7GBI8-F1
#
_entry.id   AF-A0A6A7GBI8-F1
#
_cell.length_a   1.000
_cell.length_b   1.000
_cell.length_c   1.000
_cell.angle_alpha   90.00
_cell.angle_beta   90.00
_cell.angle_gamma   90.00
#
_symmetry.space_group_name_H-M   'P 1'
#
loop_
_entity.id
_entity.type
_entity.pdbx_description
1 polymer ?
#
loop_
_entity_poly.entity_id
_entity_poly.type
_entity_poly.pdbx_seq_one_letter_code
_entity_poly.pdbx_strand_id
1 'polypeptide(L)'
;KLVDIADFCAGTGGMLSEARRCVENHNTDAEIQLYGQELMDESFAICQADMIMKGESSENIRLGNTLSEDKFRGEKFRFLISNPPYGVTWKDEEKVIKQEAELGFDGRFGAGTPRVSDGSLLFL
;
A
#
# COMPACT_ATOMS: atom_id res chain seq x y z
N LYS A 1 -14.86 3.18 -17.28
CA LYS A 1 -15.19 3.39 -15.83
C LYS A 1 -13.88 3.51 -15.07
N LEU A 2 -13.74 4.46 -14.15
CA LEU A 2 -12.54 4.61 -13.33
C LEU A 2 -12.36 3.41 -12.37
N VAL A 3 -11.14 2.88 -12.32
CA VAL A 3 -10.71 1.73 -11.50
C VAL A 3 -9.41 2.09 -10.80
N ASP A 4 -9.51 2.38 -9.51
CA ASP A 4 -8.35 2.69 -8.68
C ASP A 4 -7.79 1.43 -8.05
N ILE A 5 -6.49 1.19 -8.25
CA ILE A 5 -5.76 0.01 -7.75
C ILE A 5 -4.62 0.49 -6.87
N ALA A 6 -4.51 -0.04 -5.66
CA ALA A 6 -3.49 0.32 -4.70
C ALA A 6 -2.59 -0.86 -4.28
N ASP A 7 -1.33 -0.56 -3.94
CA ASP A 7 -0.38 -1.45 -3.26
C ASP A 7 0.43 -0.67 -2.21
N PHE A 8 0.22 -0.94 -0.92
CA PHE A 8 0.89 -0.22 0.15
C PHE A 8 2.19 -0.88 0.65
N CYS A 9 2.70 -1.86 -0.10
CA CYS A 9 4.06 -2.38 -0.02
C CYS A 9 4.57 -2.55 -1.45
N ALA A 10 4.53 -1.46 -2.22
CA ALA A 10 4.61 -1.48 -3.67
C ALA A 10 5.93 -2.05 -4.22
N GLY A 11 7.01 -2.03 -3.44
CA GLY A 11 8.35 -2.38 -3.89
C GLY A 11 8.71 -1.56 -5.13
N THR A 12 9.06 -2.25 -6.21
CA THR A 12 9.38 -1.63 -7.50
C THR A 12 8.16 -1.41 -8.41
N GLY A 13 6.93 -1.66 -7.93
CA GLY A 13 5.68 -1.44 -8.70
C GLY A 13 5.23 -2.62 -9.57
N GLY A 14 5.83 -3.80 -9.39
CA GLY A 14 5.51 -5.00 -10.18
C GLY A 14 4.06 -5.45 -10.04
N MET A 15 3.53 -5.51 -8.82
CA MET A 15 2.14 -5.96 -8.58
C MET A 15 1.11 -4.98 -9.14
N LEU A 16 1.38 -3.67 -9.08
CA LEU A 16 0.53 -2.65 -9.70
C LEU A 16 0.47 -2.81 -11.23
N SER A 17 1.61 -3.11 -11.85
CA SER A 17 1.70 -3.36 -13.29
C SER A 17 0.91 -4.58 -13.73
N GLU A 18 1.04 -5.70 -13.00
CA GLU A 18 0.29 -6.92 -13.28
C GLU A 18 -1.22 -6.74 -13.02
N ALA A 19 -1.59 -5.99 -11.99
CA ALA A 19 -2.99 -5.68 -11.70
C ALA A 19 -3.62 -4.84 -12.83
N ARG A 20 -2.94 -3.79 -13.32
CA ARG A 20 -3.38 -3.04 -14.50
C ARG A 20 -3.63 -3.96 -15.68
N ARG A 21 -2.62 -4.76 -16.04
CA ARG A 21 -2.70 -5.69 -17.18
C ARG A 21 -3.88 -6.66 -17.03
N CYS A 22 -4.11 -7.15 -15.82
CA CYS A 22 -5.25 -8.01 -15.51
C CYS A 22 -6.58 -7.29 -15.78
N VAL A 23 -6.74 -6.05 -15.33
CA VAL A 23 -7.97 -5.27 -15.57
C VAL A 23 -8.16 -4.98 -17.05
N GLU A 24 -7.11 -4.53 -17.76
CA GLU A 24 -7.16 -4.22 -19.19
C GLU A 24 -7.57 -5.44 -20.03
N ASN A 25 -7.09 -6.65 -19.67
CA ASN A 25 -7.47 -7.89 -20.33
C ASN A 25 -8.95 -8.25 -20.18
N HIS A 26 -9.61 -7.80 -19.10
CA HIS A 26 -11.02 -8.09 -18.83
C HIS A 26 -11.96 -6.96 -19.23
N ASN A 27 -11.48 -5.72 -19.24
CA ASN A 27 -12.25 -4.53 -19.56
C ASN A 27 -11.34 -3.48 -20.21
N THR A 28 -11.35 -3.45 -21.54
CA THR A 28 -10.57 -2.50 -22.35
C THR A 28 -11.04 -1.05 -22.22
N ASP A 29 -12.26 -0.82 -21.71
CA ASP A 29 -12.84 0.51 -21.50
C ASP A 29 -12.66 1.00 -20.06
N ALA A 30 -11.85 0.31 -19.25
CA ALA A 30 -11.46 0.75 -17.92
C ALA A 30 -10.46 1.90 -18.03
N GLU A 31 -10.68 2.95 -17.24
CA GLU A 31 -9.68 3.96 -16.96
C GLU A 31 -9.04 3.58 -15.63
N ILE A 32 -7.73 3.35 -15.60
CA ILE A 32 -7.05 2.74 -14.45
C ILE A 32 -6.10 3.78 -13.86
N GLN A 33 -6.20 3.99 -12.55
CA GLN A 33 -5.23 4.79 -11.78
C GLN A 33 -4.52 3.89 -10.78
N LEU A 34 -3.19 3.99 -10.74
CA LEU A 34 -2.35 3.20 -9.85
C LEU A 34 -1.87 4.04 -8.68
N TYR A 35 -1.91 3.45 -7.49
CA TYR A 35 -1.50 4.07 -6.24
C TYR A 35 -0.57 3.15 -5.47
N GLY A 36 0.40 3.71 -4.77
CA GLY A 36 1.27 2.88 -3.95
C GLY A 36 2.04 3.61 -2.88
N GLN A 37 2.44 2.83 -1.88
CA GLN A 37 3.31 3.28 -0.81
C GLN A 37 4.49 2.31 -0.69
N GLU A 38 5.68 2.86 -0.53
CA GLU A 38 6.91 2.08 -0.35
C GLU A 38 7.78 2.74 0.71
N LEU A 39 8.45 1.92 1.53
CA LEU A 39 9.32 2.35 2.61
C LEU A 39 10.75 2.62 2.14
N MET A 40 11.27 1.76 1.26
CA MET A 40 12.66 1.79 0.81
C MET A 40 12.86 2.79 -0.33
N ASP A 41 13.71 3.79 -0.10
CA ASP A 41 14.01 4.88 -1.04
C ASP A 41 14.35 4.38 -2.46
N GLU A 42 15.16 3.33 -2.58
CA GLU A 42 15.57 2.80 -3.88
C GLU A 42 14.41 2.14 -4.63
N SER A 43 13.61 1.34 -3.93
CA SER A 43 12.46 0.65 -4.53
C SER A 43 11.38 1.66 -4.91
N PHE A 44 11.13 2.64 -4.05
CA PHE A 44 10.26 3.78 -4.30
C PHE A 44 10.68 4.53 -5.56
N ALA A 45 11.95 4.89 -5.71
CA ALA A 45 12.44 5.63 -6.87
C ALA A 45 12.24 4.84 -8.18
N ILE A 46 12.48 3.52 -8.15
CA ILE A 46 12.22 2.63 -9.30
C ILE A 46 10.73 2.60 -9.62
N CYS A 47 9.87 2.38 -8.61
CA CYS A 47 8.42 2.35 -8.78
C CYS A 47 7.90 3.67 -9.36
N GLN A 48 8.30 4.81 -8.80
CA GLN A 48 7.86 6.13 -9.26
C GLN A 48 8.31 6.39 -10.71
N ALA A 49 9.55 6.04 -11.07
CA ALA A 49 10.03 6.18 -12.43
C ALA A 49 9.22 5.32 -13.43
N ASP A 50 8.93 4.07 -13.08
CA ASP A 50 8.11 3.17 -13.89
C ASP A 50 6.67 3.70 -14.08
N MET A 51 6.06 4.24 -13.03
CA MET A 51 4.73 4.87 -13.09
C MET A 51 4.72 6.10 -14.01
N ILE A 52 5.72 6.97 -13.90
CA ILE A 52 5.86 8.15 -14.78
C ILE A 52 6.01 7.72 -16.25
N MET A 53 6.81 6.69 -16.54
CA MET A 53 6.98 6.16 -17.90
C MET A 53 5.66 5.62 -18.49
N LYS A 54 4.75 5.17 -17.63
CA LYS A 54 3.42 4.67 -17.98
C LYS A 54 2.34 5.75 -18.03
N GLY A 55 2.70 7.02 -17.82
CA GLY A 55 1.78 8.16 -17.85
C GLY A 55 0.98 8.37 -16.56
N GLU A 56 1.33 7.70 -15.47
CA GLU A 56 0.70 7.91 -14.16
C GLU A 56 1.23 9.16 -13.46
N SER A 57 0.44 9.70 -12.54
CA SER A 57 0.88 10.78 -11.66
C SER A 57 1.98 10.30 -10.71
N SER A 58 3.07 11.05 -10.61
CA SER A 58 4.14 10.80 -9.64
C SER A 58 3.67 10.92 -8.19
N GLU A 59 2.60 11.69 -7.94
CA GLU A 59 2.03 11.89 -6.59
C GLU A 59 1.24 10.67 -6.07
N ASN A 60 0.90 9.74 -6.96
CA ASN A 60 0.20 8.52 -6.59
C ASN A 60 1.13 7.46 -5.97
N ILE A 61 2.45 7.62 -6.10
CA ILE A 61 3.44 6.79 -5.41
C ILE A 61 4.07 7.64 -4.30
N ARG A 62 3.91 7.20 -3.04
CA ARG A 62 4.32 7.98 -1.86
C ARG A 62 5.35 7.20 -1.05
N LEU A 63 6.41 7.87 -0.63
CA LEU A 63 7.47 7.30 0.20
C LEU A 63 7.07 7.35 1.68
N GLY A 64 7.23 6.25 2.39
CA GLY A 64 7.08 6.17 3.84
C GLY A 64 6.58 4.82 4.34
N ASN A 65 6.68 4.60 5.65
CA ASN A 65 6.18 3.37 6.28
C ASN A 65 4.65 3.35 6.35
N THR A 66 3.99 2.41 5.69
CA THR A 66 2.52 2.27 5.67
C THR A 66 1.89 2.11 7.05
N LEU A 67 2.60 1.49 7.99
CA LEU A 67 2.08 1.24 9.34
C LEU A 67 2.15 2.48 10.22
N SER A 68 3.24 3.24 10.21
CA SER A 68 3.40 4.43 11.06
C SER A 68 3.00 5.74 10.39
N GLU A 69 3.01 5.78 9.06
CA GLU A 69 2.75 6.96 8.24
C GLU A 69 1.85 6.61 7.06
N ASP A 70 0.57 6.32 7.35
CA ASP A 70 -0.44 6.12 6.31
C ASP A 70 -0.54 7.35 5.40
N LYS A 71 0.03 7.26 4.20
CA LYS A 71 0.03 8.37 3.25
C LYS A 71 -1.31 8.51 2.55
N PHE A 72 -2.19 7.50 2.60
CA PHE A 72 -3.47 7.45 1.90
C PHE A 72 -4.67 7.47 2.86
N ARG A 73 -4.49 8.01 4.06
CA ARG A 73 -5.50 7.99 5.11
C ARG A 73 -6.82 8.61 4.65
N GLY A 74 -7.88 7.81 4.71
CA GLY A 74 -9.24 8.22 4.34
C GLY A 74 -9.55 8.12 2.85
N GLU A 75 -8.56 7.81 2.01
CA GLU A 75 -8.76 7.48 0.60
C GLU A 75 -9.37 6.08 0.47
N LYS A 76 -10.10 5.84 -0.63
CA LYS A 76 -10.76 4.56 -0.89
C LYS A 76 -10.38 4.09 -2.29
N PHE A 77 -9.98 2.83 -2.37
CA PHE A 77 -9.56 2.19 -3.61
C PHE A 77 -10.55 1.08 -3.99
N ARG A 78 -10.67 0.82 -5.29
CA ARG A 78 -11.52 -0.27 -5.78
C ARG A 78 -10.87 -1.63 -5.55
N PHE A 79 -9.56 -1.71 -5.75
CA PHE A 79 -8.77 -2.91 -5.51
C PHE A 79 -7.53 -2.58 -4.69
N LEU A 80 -7.17 -3.50 -3.79
CA LEU A 80 -5.92 -3.51 -3.08
C LEU A 80 -5.20 -4.81 -3.42
N ILE A 81 -3.95 -4.73 -3.85
CA ILE A 81 -3.08 -5.86 -4.10
C ILE A 81 -1.75 -5.56 -3.42
N SER A 82 -1.22 -6.49 -2.64
CA SER A 82 0.05 -6.23 -1.96
C SER A 82 0.78 -7.52 -1.65
N ASN A 83 2.10 -7.43 -1.61
CA ASN A 83 2.98 -8.48 -1.13
C ASN A 83 3.82 -7.93 0.03
N PRO A 84 3.21 -7.76 1.22
CA PRO A 84 3.90 -7.19 2.36
C PRO A 84 5.06 -8.09 2.83
N PRO A 85 6.07 -7.53 3.50
CA PRO A 85 7.16 -8.31 4.04
C PRO A 85 6.64 -9.29 5.11
N TYR A 86 6.94 -10.57 4.95
CA TYR A 86 6.41 -11.62 5.83
C TYR A 86 7.28 -11.81 7.08
N GLY A 87 6.65 -11.86 8.26
CA GLY A 87 7.34 -12.16 9.52
C GLY A 87 8.30 -11.08 10.02
N VAL A 88 8.15 -9.83 9.57
CA VAL A 88 8.97 -8.71 10.07
C VAL A 88 8.52 -8.26 11.45
N THR A 89 9.48 -7.88 12.29
CA THR A 89 9.21 -7.20 13.55
C THR A 89 8.71 -5.78 13.30
N TRP A 90 7.80 -5.28 14.14
CA TRP A 90 7.26 -3.91 14.07
C TRP A 90 7.55 -3.12 15.36
N LYS A 91 8.67 -3.44 16.00
CA LYS A 91 9.08 -2.85 17.28
C LYS A 91 9.27 -1.34 17.19
N ASP A 92 9.74 -0.84 16.05
CA ASP A 92 10.00 0.58 15.84
C ASP A 92 8.69 1.37 15.66
N GLU A 93 7.66 0.72 15.10
CA GLU A 93 6.30 1.25 14.92
C GLU A 93 5.39 1.01 16.13
N GLU A 94 5.87 0.28 17.15
CA GLU A 94 5.03 -0.27 18.23
C GLU A 94 4.18 0.78 18.93
N LYS A 95 4.79 1.93 19.21
CA LYS A 95 4.10 3.05 19.88
C LYS A 95 2.94 3.57 19.04
N VAL A 96 3.15 3.79 17.74
CA VAL A 96 2.14 4.38 16.84
C VAL A 96 0.99 3.41 16.63
N ILE A 97 1.31 2.14 16.38
CA ILE A 97 0.31 1.09 16.15
C ILE A 97 -0.53 0.85 17.40
N LYS A 98 0.08 0.82 18.60
CA LYS A 98 -0.67 0.66 19.85
C LYS A 98 -1.58 1.84 20.14
N GLN A 99 -1.13 3.07 19.90
CA GLN A 99 -1.97 4.26 20.04
C GLN A 99 -3.18 4.22 19.09
N GLU A 100 -3.01 3.73 17.88
CA GLU A 100 -4.12 3.58 16.95
C GLU A 100 -5.06 2.43 17.35
N ALA A 101 -4.52 1.33 17.90
CA ALA A 101 -5.31 0.22 18.42
C ALA A 101 -6.20 0.63 19.61
N GLU A 102 -5.76 1.62 20.42
CA GLU A 102 -6.58 2.20 21.51
C GLU A 102 -7.87 2.88 21.00
N LEU A 103 -7.93 3.23 19.71
CA LEU A 103 -9.14 3.77 19.08
C LEU A 103 -10.19 2.69 18.77
N GLY A 104 -9.90 1.40 18.99
CA GLY A 104 -10.80 0.32 18.66
C GLY A 104 -11.12 0.27 17.16
N PHE A 105 -12.40 0.08 16.81
CA PHE A 105 -12.86 0.03 15.41
C PHE A 105 -12.91 1.40 14.73
N ASP A 106 -12.66 2.49 15.45
CA ASP A 106 -12.47 3.82 14.85
C ASP A 106 -11.02 3.98 14.30
N GLY A 107 -10.11 3.05 14.63
CA GLY A 107 -8.77 2.93 14.05
C GLY A 107 -8.59 1.67 13.20
N ARG A 108 -7.39 1.48 12.62
CA ARG A 108 -7.09 0.30 11.76
C ARG A 108 -7.02 -1.03 12.52
N PHE A 109 -6.65 -1.01 13.80
CA PHE A 109 -6.30 -2.23 14.56
C PHE A 109 -7.35 -2.62 15.62
N GLY A 110 -8.64 -2.42 15.35
CA GLY A 110 -9.72 -2.69 16.30
C GLY A 110 -9.86 -4.15 16.75
N ALA A 111 -9.36 -5.11 15.97
CA ALA A 111 -9.29 -6.52 16.34
C ALA A 111 -8.11 -6.84 17.31
N GLY A 112 -7.28 -5.86 17.62
CA GLY A 112 -6.03 -6.00 18.36
C GLY A 112 -4.81 -6.10 17.45
N THR A 113 -3.62 -6.21 18.07
CA THR A 113 -2.34 -6.29 17.38
C THR A 113 -1.74 -7.69 17.49
N PRO A 114 -0.99 -8.19 16.48
CA PRO A 114 -0.25 -9.44 16.60
C PRO A 114 0.92 -9.28 17.60
N ARG A 115 1.77 -10.32 17.71
CA ARG A 115 3.00 -10.23 18.51
C ARG A 115 3.96 -9.24 17.84
N VAL A 116 4.74 -8.49 18.65
CA VAL A 116 5.72 -7.51 18.14
C VAL A 116 6.75 -8.13 17.19
N SER A 117 7.09 -9.40 17.41
CA SER A 117 8.04 -10.15 16.58
C SER A 117 7.50 -10.57 15.22
N ASP A 118 6.21 -10.39 14.94
CA ASP A 118 5.57 -10.79 13.68
C ASP A 118 4.43 -9.84 13.32
N GLY A 119 4.70 -8.94 12.38
CA GLY A 119 3.77 -7.91 11.91
C GLY A 119 2.87 -8.34 10.75
N SER A 120 2.89 -9.60 10.33
CA SER A 120 2.22 -10.05 9.10
C SER A 120 0.72 -9.70 9.06
N LEU A 121 0.03 -9.76 10.21
CA LEU A 121 -1.40 -9.45 10.32
C LEU A 121 -1.72 -7.95 10.39
N LEU A 122 -0.71 -7.06 10.44
CA LEU A 122 -0.93 -5.61 10.44
C LEU A 122 -1.26 -5.05 9.05
N PHE A 123 -1.08 -5.86 8.00
CA PHE A 123 -1.31 -5.48 6.61
C PHE A 123 -2.68 -5.96 6.06
N LEU A 124 -3.55 -6.51 6.92
CA LEU A 124 -4.88 -7.03 6.56
C LEU A 124 -6.01 -6.05 6.89
#